data_AF-A0A0P8X174-F1
#
_entry.id   AF-A0A0P8X174-F1
#
_cell.length_a   1.000
_cell.length_b   1.000
_cell.length_c   1.000
_cell.angle_alpha   90.00
_cell.angle_beta   90.00
_cell.angle_gamma   90.00
#
_symmetry.space_group_name_H-M   'P 1'
#
loop_
_entity.id
_entity.type
_entity.pdbx_description
1 polymer ?
#
loop_
_entity_poly.entity_id
_entity_poly.type
_entity_poly.pdbx_seq_one_letter_code
_entity_poly.pdbx_strand_id
1 'polypeptide(L)'
;MNIRPIHTEEDYRAALKSVSALFENEPEIGTPEGDYFDIMITLIESYESKHFPVDLPNPIDAIKFRMEQSGLSAADLAPAIGRTNRVYEVLNGKRALTLPMIWKLHELFGIPAQSLIKPVKHA
;
A
#
# COMPACT_ATOMS: atom_id res chain seq x y z
N MET A 1 -16.48 13.31 -27.18
CA MET A 1 -15.90 12.13 -26.48
C MET A 1 -17.02 11.40 -25.76
N ASN A 2 -17.06 10.07 -25.78
CA ASN A 2 -18.12 9.29 -25.15
C ASN A 2 -17.62 8.72 -23.81
N ILE A 3 -17.94 9.42 -22.71
CA ILE A 3 -17.59 9.00 -21.36
C ILE A 3 -18.75 8.18 -20.80
N ARG A 4 -18.45 7.03 -20.20
CA ARG A 4 -19.46 6.16 -19.57
C ARG A 4 -18.96 5.67 -18.21
N PRO A 5 -19.86 5.39 -17.26
CA PRO A 5 -19.49 4.78 -15.99
C PRO A 5 -18.78 3.44 -16.18
N ILE A 6 -17.90 3.09 -15.23
CA ILE A 6 -17.20 1.81 -15.19
C ILE A 6 -17.98 0.88 -14.26
N HIS A 7 -18.61 -0.16 -14.82
CA HIS A 7 -19.40 -1.13 -14.04
C HIS A 7 -18.75 -2.52 -14.01
N THR A 8 -18.04 -2.90 -15.08
CA THR A 8 -17.43 -4.22 -15.19
C THR A 8 -15.91 -4.14 -15.35
N GLU A 9 -15.25 -5.29 -15.24
CA GLU A 9 -13.81 -5.39 -15.46
C GLU A 9 -13.43 -5.07 -16.93
N GLU A 10 -14.30 -5.39 -17.89
CA GLU A 10 -14.11 -5.02 -19.29
C GLU A 10 -14.16 -3.51 -19.49
N ASP A 11 -15.10 -2.82 -18.84
CA ASP A 11 -15.16 -1.35 -18.86
C ASP A 11 -13.89 -0.75 -18.27
N TYR A 12 -13.41 -1.30 -17.16
CA TYR A 12 -12.20 -0.86 -16.46
C TYR A 12 -10.96 -1.04 -17.34
N ARG A 13 -10.78 -2.22 -17.96
CA ARG A 13 -9.67 -2.47 -18.89
C ARG A 13 -9.71 -1.56 -20.11
N ALA A 14 -10.90 -1.29 -20.64
CA ALA A 14 -11.08 -0.34 -21.74
C ALA A 14 -10.70 1.10 -21.32
N ALA A 15 -11.11 1.52 -20.12
CA ALA A 15 -10.78 2.83 -19.56
C ALA A 15 -9.26 3.00 -19.37
N LEU A 16 -8.59 2.02 -18.75
CA LEU A 16 -7.13 2.00 -18.61
C LEU A 16 -6.44 2.12 -19.98
N LYS A 17 -6.89 1.35 -20.97
CA LYS A 17 -6.33 1.39 -22.32
C LYS A 17 -6.49 2.77 -22.97
N SER A 18 -7.61 3.45 -22.76
CA SER A 18 -7.84 4.77 -23.35
C SER A 18 -6.95 5.87 -22.76
N VAL A 19 -6.55 5.75 -21.49
CA VAL A 19 -5.70 6.76 -20.84
C VAL A 19 -4.22 6.39 -20.81
N SER A 20 -3.86 5.14 -21.10
CA SER A 20 -2.47 4.65 -21.00
C SER A 20 -1.45 5.50 -21.78
N ALA A 21 -1.80 5.96 -22.99
CA ALA A 21 -0.90 6.78 -23.81
C ALA A 21 -0.79 8.23 -23.29
N LEU A 22 -1.79 8.70 -22.53
CA LEU A 22 -1.82 10.05 -21.96
C LEU A 22 -0.90 10.16 -20.74
N PHE A 23 -0.55 9.05 -20.08
CA PHE A 23 0.46 9.07 -19.01
C PHE A 23 1.88 9.35 -19.52
N GLU A 24 2.19 8.96 -20.77
CA GLU A 24 3.50 9.23 -21.37
C GLU A 24 3.60 10.67 -21.91
N ASN A 25 2.47 11.25 -22.30
CA ASN A 25 2.35 12.62 -22.80
C ASN A 25 1.12 13.28 -22.18
N GLU A 26 1.29 13.76 -20.95
CA GLU A 26 0.20 14.31 -20.16
C GLU A 26 -0.38 15.57 -20.84
N PRO A 27 -1.70 15.59 -21.13
CA PRO A 27 -2.34 16.72 -21.78
C PRO A 27 -2.36 17.97 -20.87
N GLU A 28 -2.36 19.15 -21.48
CA GLU A 28 -2.41 20.41 -20.73
C GLU A 28 -3.75 20.56 -19.97
N ILE A 29 -3.67 21.06 -18.74
CA ILE A 29 -4.83 21.30 -17.89
C ILE A 29 -5.77 22.33 -18.54
N GLY A 30 -7.07 22.05 -18.55
CA GLY A 30 -8.10 22.91 -19.15
C GLY A 30 -8.21 22.80 -20.67
N THR A 31 -7.48 21.88 -21.30
CA THR A 31 -7.76 21.45 -22.68
C THR A 31 -8.84 20.37 -22.70
N PRO A 32 -9.56 20.16 -23.82
CA PRO A 32 -10.52 19.07 -23.94
C PRO A 32 -9.93 17.69 -23.65
N GLU A 33 -8.68 17.45 -24.06
CA GLU A 33 -7.94 16.22 -23.79
C GLU A 33 -7.55 16.11 -22.31
N GLY A 34 -7.17 17.22 -21.68
CA GLY A 34 -6.89 17.31 -20.24
C GLY A 34 -8.11 17.01 -19.38
N ASP A 35 -9.24 17.67 -19.67
CA ASP A 35 -10.50 17.43 -18.98
C ASP A 35 -10.97 15.98 -19.14
N TYR A 36 -10.78 15.40 -20.34
CA TYR A 36 -11.08 13.99 -20.57
C TYR A 36 -10.19 13.06 -19.73
N PHE A 37 -8.88 13.33 -19.68
CA PHE A 37 -7.94 12.55 -18.89
C PHE A 37 -8.32 12.58 -17.41
N ASP A 38 -8.56 13.77 -16.85
CA ASP A 38 -8.93 13.95 -15.44
C ASP A 38 -10.23 13.21 -15.06
N ILE A 39 -11.27 13.32 -15.90
CA ILE A 39 -12.53 12.59 -15.70
C ILE A 39 -12.30 11.07 -15.74
N MET A 40 -11.51 10.58 -16.70
CA MET A 40 -11.25 9.15 -16.85
C MET A 40 -10.44 8.59 -15.67
N ILE A 41 -9.43 9.31 -15.20
CA ILE A 41 -8.67 8.94 -13.99
C ILE A 41 -9.61 8.88 -12.78
N THR A 42 -10.45 9.89 -12.58
CA THR A 42 -11.43 9.91 -11.49
C THR A 42 -12.38 8.70 -11.53
N LEU A 43 -12.85 8.30 -12.72
CA LEU A 43 -13.71 7.12 -12.88
C LEU A 43 -12.97 5.81 -12.57
N ILE A 44 -11.71 5.71 -13.00
CA ILE A 44 -10.84 4.57 -12.73
C ILE A 44 -10.62 4.44 -11.22
N GLU A 45 -10.20 5.51 -10.53
CA GLU A 45 -9.99 5.51 -9.08
C GLU A 45 -11.25 5.13 -8.29
N SER A 46 -12.42 5.64 -8.70
CA SER A 46 -13.71 5.28 -8.10
C SER A 46 -14.05 3.80 -8.28
N TYR A 47 -13.65 3.18 -9.40
CA TYR A 47 -13.81 1.75 -9.61
C TYR A 47 -12.81 0.94 -8.77
N GLU A 48 -11.53 1.32 -8.81
CA GLU A 48 -10.45 0.65 -8.07
C GLU A 48 -10.68 0.68 -6.57
N SER A 49 -11.08 1.81 -6.00
CA SER A 49 -11.37 1.92 -4.55
C SER A 49 -12.43 0.93 -4.06
N LYS A 50 -13.36 0.53 -4.93
CA LYS A 50 -14.43 -0.43 -4.62
C LYS A 50 -14.02 -1.89 -4.86
N HIS A 51 -13.21 -2.15 -5.88
CA HIS A 51 -12.90 -3.51 -6.36
C HIS A 51 -11.50 -3.99 -5.96
N PHE A 52 -10.55 -3.07 -5.84
CA PHE A 52 -9.16 -3.31 -5.46
C PHE A 52 -8.79 -2.42 -4.26
N PRO A 53 -9.46 -2.61 -3.10
CA PRO A 53 -9.12 -1.83 -1.92
C PRO A 53 -7.63 -2.02 -1.61
N VAL A 54 -6.91 -0.90 -1.47
CA VAL A 54 -5.51 -0.92 -1.03
C VAL A 54 -5.50 -1.39 0.42
N ASP A 55 -5.31 -2.69 0.59
CA ASP A 55 -5.26 -3.30 1.89
C ASP A 55 -3.97 -2.87 2.59
N LEU A 56 -4.03 -2.65 3.90
CA LEU A 56 -2.85 -2.31 4.67
C LEU A 56 -1.81 -3.43 4.52
N PRO A 57 -0.51 -3.08 4.42
CA PRO A 57 0.54 -4.08 4.33
C PRO A 57 0.45 -5.01 5.53
N ASN A 58 0.88 -6.26 5.35
CA ASN A 58 1.11 -7.13 6.49
C ASN A 58 2.09 -6.42 7.45
N PRO A 59 1.90 -6.48 8.78
CA PRO A 59 2.83 -5.90 9.75
C PRO A 59 4.28 -6.26 9.51
N ILE A 60 4.55 -7.48 9.03
CA ILE A 60 5.89 -7.95 8.67
C ILE A 60 6.46 -7.15 7.50
N ASP A 61 5.66 -6.90 6.47
CA ASP A 61 6.09 -6.15 5.28
C ASP A 61 6.31 -4.69 5.65
N ALA A 62 5.48 -4.11 6.52
CA ALA A 62 5.68 -2.76 7.04
C ALA A 62 7.01 -2.63 7.81
N ILE A 63 7.37 -3.63 8.62
CA ILE A 63 8.65 -3.66 9.34
C ILE A 63 9.82 -3.79 8.36
N LYS A 64 9.76 -4.75 7.42
CA LYS A 64 10.82 -4.97 6.42
C LYS A 64 11.03 -3.73 5.54
N PHE A 65 9.95 -3.10 5.10
CA PHE A 65 10.00 -1.87 4.33
C PHE A 65 10.67 -0.74 5.12
N ARG A 66 10.31 -0.56 6.40
CA ARG A 66 11.00 0.42 7.26
C ARG A 66 12.48 0.10 7.43
N MET A 67 12.83 -1.17 7.58
CA MET A 67 14.22 -1.62 7.69
C MET A 67 15.01 -1.25 6.43
N GLU A 68 14.47 -1.55 5.25
CA GLU A 68 15.10 -1.22 3.97
C GLU A 68 15.30 0.28 3.80
N GLN A 69 14.26 1.08 4.05
CA GLN A 69 14.32 2.54 3.96
C GLN A 69 15.36 3.18 4.89
N SER A 70 15.59 2.56 6.04
CA SER A 70 16.42 3.14 7.12
C SER A 70 17.75 2.42 7.30
N GLY A 71 18.06 1.43 6.45
CA GLY A 71 19.28 0.62 6.53
C GLY A 71 19.40 -0.22 7.83
N LEU A 72 18.27 -0.60 8.44
CA LEU A 72 18.26 -1.31 9.72
C LEU A 72 18.46 -2.82 9.52
N SER A 73 19.22 -3.41 10.43
CA SER A 73 19.35 -4.85 10.57
C SER A 73 18.29 -5.42 11.54
N ALA A 74 18.13 -6.75 11.54
CA ALA A 74 17.26 -7.42 12.52
C ALA A 74 17.74 -7.21 13.97
N ALA A 75 19.04 -6.98 14.20
CA ALA A 75 19.56 -6.71 15.53
C ALA A 75 19.08 -5.35 16.07
N ASP A 76 18.88 -4.37 15.18
CA ASP A 76 18.47 -3.02 15.55
C ASP A 76 17.02 -2.96 16.05
N LEU A 77 16.18 -3.93 15.69
CA LEU A 77 14.79 -4.02 16.17
C LEU A 77 14.69 -4.59 17.60
N ALA A 78 15.80 -5.02 18.20
CA ALA A 78 15.81 -5.63 19.52
C ALA A 78 15.18 -4.77 20.64
N PRO A 79 15.34 -3.44 20.68
CA PRO A 79 14.69 -2.58 21.68
C PRO A 79 13.15 -2.64 21.63
N ALA A 80 12.56 -2.84 20.45
CA ALA A 80 11.11 -2.96 20.28
C ALA A 80 10.58 -4.38 20.49
N ILE A 81 11.26 -5.39 19.92
CA ILE A 81 10.73 -6.76 19.82
C ILE A 81 11.36 -7.69 20.89
N GLY A 82 12.58 -7.41 21.33
CA GLY A 82 13.34 -8.22 22.29
C GLY A 82 14.55 -8.88 21.63
N ARG A 83 14.99 -10.04 22.14
CA ARG A 83 16.19 -10.74 21.62
C ARG A 83 16.12 -11.01 20.12
N THR A 84 17.26 -11.04 19.43
CA THR A 84 17.36 -11.19 17.98
C THR A 84 16.65 -12.43 17.43
N ASN A 85 16.67 -13.55 18.16
CA ASN A 85 15.90 -14.74 17.78
C ASN A 85 14.39 -14.47 17.69
N ARG A 86 13.85 -13.67 18.61
CA ARG A 86 12.44 -13.25 18.61
C ARG A 86 12.13 -12.29 17.47
N VAL A 87 13.08 -11.42 17.10
CA VAL A 87 12.95 -10.58 15.90
C VAL A 87 12.78 -11.46 14.65
N TYR A 88 13.64 -12.46 14.47
CA TYR A 88 13.50 -13.39 13.35
C TYR A 88 12.21 -14.21 13.40
N GLU A 89 11.73 -14.62 14.58
CA GLU A 89 10.42 -15.28 14.70
C GLU A 89 9.29 -14.38 14.17
N VAL A 90 9.32 -13.08 14.49
CA VAL A 90 8.33 -12.11 14.01
C VAL A 90 8.49 -11.87 12.50
N LEU A 91 9.70 -11.59 12.02
CA LEU A 91 9.97 -11.30 10.60
C LEU A 91 9.66 -12.49 9.67
N ASN A 92 9.67 -13.71 10.20
CA ASN A 92 9.31 -14.93 9.50
C ASN A 92 7.86 -15.37 9.76
N GLY A 93 7.06 -14.59 10.49
CA GLY A 93 5.65 -14.88 10.76
C GLY A 93 5.38 -16.05 11.71
N LYS A 94 6.41 -16.59 12.36
CA LYS A 94 6.26 -17.64 13.39
C LYS A 94 5.63 -17.11 14.67
N ARG A 95 5.71 -15.79 14.90
CA ARG A 95 5.16 -15.12 16.07
C ARG A 95 4.46 -13.83 15.67
N ALA A 96 3.23 -13.65 16.14
CA ALA A 96 2.50 -12.39 16.00
C ALA A 96 3.10 -11.29 16.89
N LEU A 97 2.97 -10.03 16.45
CA LEU A 97 3.30 -8.87 17.28
C LEU A 97 2.36 -8.79 18.49
N THR A 98 2.91 -8.41 19.64
CA THR A 98 2.11 -8.04 20.80
C THR A 98 1.87 -6.53 20.82
N LEU A 99 0.80 -6.07 21.49
CA LEU A 99 0.52 -4.64 21.59
C LEU A 99 1.71 -3.81 22.11
N PRO A 100 2.47 -4.24 23.14
CA PRO A 100 3.70 -3.55 23.54
C PRO A 100 4.77 -3.46 22.45
N MET A 101 4.90 -4.47 21.58
CA MET A 101 5.83 -4.40 20.44
C MET A 101 5.36 -3.37 19.42
N ILE A 102 4.06 -3.33 19.14
CA ILE A 102 3.46 -2.38 18.19
C ILE A 102 3.74 -0.95 18.65
N TRP A 103 3.51 -0.64 19.93
CA TRP A 103 3.83 0.68 20.50
C TRP A 103 5.30 1.04 20.33
N LYS A 104 6.21 0.13 20.69
CA LYS A 104 7.65 0.39 20.56
C LYS A 104 8.11 0.52 19.12
N LEU A 105 7.57 -0.29 18.20
CA LEU A 105 7.86 -0.19 16.77
C LEU A 105 7.41 1.16 16.20
N HIS A 106 6.27 1.65 16.68
CA HIS A 106 5.77 2.97 16.31
C HIS A 106 6.65 4.09 16.86
N GLU A 107 6.92 4.08 18.17
CA GLU A 107 7.66 5.15 18.85
C GLU A 107 9.13 5.22 18.46
N LEU A 108 9.80 4.07 18.32
CA LEU A 108 11.25 4.01 18.09
C LEU A 108 11.62 4.04 16.61
N PHE A 109 10.77 3.52 15.73
CA PHE A 109 11.09 3.34 14.30
C PHE A 109 10.11 4.07 13.37
N GLY A 110 9.15 4.83 13.93
CA GLY A 110 8.21 5.63 13.16
C GLY A 110 7.32 4.81 12.23
N ILE A 111 7.09 3.53 12.52
CA ILE A 111 6.19 2.70 11.71
C ILE A 111 4.75 3.07 12.08
N PRO A 112 3.88 3.45 11.13
CA PRO A 112 2.49 3.78 11.47
C PRO A 112 1.81 2.61 12.17
N ALA A 113 1.17 2.87 13.32
CA ALA A 113 0.53 1.82 14.12
C ALA A 113 -0.53 1.04 13.32
N GLN A 114 -1.26 1.73 12.43
CA GLN A 114 -2.23 1.10 11.52
C GLN A 114 -1.61 0.00 10.65
N SER A 115 -0.35 0.17 10.24
CA SER A 115 0.38 -0.82 9.45
C SER A 115 0.83 -2.03 10.26
N LEU A 116 0.69 -2.00 11.59
CA LEU A 116 1.17 -3.04 12.52
C LEU A 116 0.05 -3.85 13.20
N ILE A 117 -1.19 -3.39 13.14
CA ILE A 117 -2.34 -3.97 13.89
C ILE A 117 -3.15 -5.01 13.12
N LYS A 118 -2.79 -5.32 11.86
CA LYS A 118 -3.51 -6.31 11.08
C LYS A 118 -3.24 -7.72 11.63
N PRO A 119 -4.26 -8.55 11.90
CA PRO A 119 -4.06 -9.91 12.35
C PRO A 119 -3.27 -10.68 11.28
N VAL A 120 -2.15 -11.29 11.66
CA VAL A 120 -1.43 -12.20 10.77
C VAL A 120 -2.32 -13.43 10.62
N LYS A 121 -2.88 -13.67 9.43
CA LYS A 121 -3.58 -14.93 9.16
C LYS A 121 -2.54 -16.06 9.23
N HIS A 122 -2.61 -16.86 10.30
CA HIS A 122 -1.86 -18.09 10.36
C HIS A 122 -2.47 -19.05 9.33
N ALA A 123 -1.64 -19.52 8.38
CA ALA A 123 -1.98 -20.64 7.51
C ALA A 123 -1.99 -21.95 8.31
#